data_AF-A0A376H7X9-F1
#
_entry.id   AF-A0A376H7X9-F1
#
_cell.length_a   1.000
_cell.length_b   1.000
_cell.length_c   1.000
_cell.angle_alpha   90.00
_cell.angle_beta   90.00
_cell.angle_gamma   90.00
#
_symmetry.space_group_name_H-M   'P 1'
#
loop_
_entity.id
_entity.type
_entity.pdbx_description
1 polymer ?
#
loop_
_entity_poly.entity_id
_entity_poly.type
_entity_poly.pdbx_seq_one_letter_code
_entity_poly.pdbx_strand_id
1 'polypeptide(L)' 'MKYSLDQELLINNLIKEKIQDLHRLLHDKKNVVSDRQQENARKELKQYQELLYQNQLNRNIM' A
#
# COMPACT_ATOMS: atom_id res chain seq x y z
N MET A 1 -10.69 -8.08 14.83
CA MET A 1 -10.85 -6.61 14.99
C MET A 1 -11.66 -6.11 13.81
N LYS A 2 -12.91 -5.68 14.02
CA LYS A 2 -13.71 -5.06 12.95
C LYS A 2 -13.35 -3.58 12.93
N TYR A 3 -12.48 -3.19 12.01
CA TYR A 3 -12.32 -1.77 11.72
C TYR A 3 -13.67 -1.22 11.25
N SER A 4 -14.04 -0.02 11.70
CA SER A 4 -15.26 0.62 11.21
C SER A 4 -15.09 0.98 9.73
N LEU A 5 -16.19 1.08 8.98
CA LEU A 5 -16.18 1.39 7.54
C LEU A 5 -15.32 2.62 7.20
N ASP A 6 -15.41 3.66 8.03
CA ASP A 6 -14.58 4.88 7.95
C ASP A 6 -13.09 4.60 8.18
N GLN A 7 -12.75 3.72 9.11
CA GLN A 7 -11.36 3.33 9.37
C GLN A 7 -10.81 2.52 8.21
N GLU A 8 -11.60 1.63 7.61
CA GLU A 8 -11.20 0.90 6.40
C GLU A 8 -11.00 1.84 5.21
N LEU A 9 -11.89 2.82 5.02
CA LEU A 9 -11.75 3.86 4.00
C LEU A 9 -10.50 4.71 4.22
N LEU A 10 -10.23 5.10 5.47
CA LEU A 10 -9.04 5.86 5.83
C LEU A 10 -7.77 5.04 5.58
N ILE A 11 -7.74 3.77 5.98
CA ILE A 11 -6.63 2.85 5.72
C ILE A 11 -6.43 2.68 4.21
N ASN A 12 -7.50 2.51 3.43
CA ASN A 12 -7.42 2.39 1.99
C ASN A 12 -6.84 3.66 1.33
N ASN A 13 -7.25 4.85 1.78
CA ASN A 13 -6.72 6.11 1.29
C ASN A 13 -5.24 6.28 1.66
N LEU A 14 -4.89 6.04 2.91
CA LEU A 14 -3.50 6.09 3.39
C LEU A 14 -2.59 5.12 2.63
N ILE A 15 -3.07 3.90 2.36
CA ILE A 15 -2.33 2.92 1.56
C ILE A 15 -2.16 3.41 0.12
N LYS A 16 -3.20 3.96 -0.51
CA LYS A 16 -3.11 4.51 -1.87
C LYS A 16 -2.10 5.65 -1.96
N GLU A 17 -2.12 6.57 -1.02
CA GLU A 17 -1.14 7.67 -0.94
C GLU A 17 0.28 7.10 -0.80
N LYS A 18 0.48 6.12 0.09
CA LYS A 18 1.78 5.46 0.27
C LYS A 18 2.27 4.74 -0.99
N ILE A 19 1.38 4.05 -1.71
CA ILE A 19 1.71 3.40 -2.99
C ILE A 19 2.11 4.47 -4.02
N GLN A 20 1.40 5.58 -4.07
CA GLN A 20 1.68 6.67 -5.00
C GLN A 20 3.02 7.36 -4.70
N ASP A 21 3.34 7.55 -3.41
CA ASP A 21 4.65 8.03 -2.96
C ASP A 21 5.76 7.03 -3.29
N LEU A 22 5.58 5.73 -3.02
CA LEU A 22 6.55 4.70 -3.38
C LEU A 22 6.77 4.66 -4.90
N HIS A 23 5.71 4.79 -5.70
CA HIS A 23 5.81 4.89 -7.16
C HIS A 23 6.57 6.13 -7.60
N ARG A 24 6.32 7.30 -6.98
CA ARG A 24 7.12 8.50 -7.23
C ARG A 24 8.57 8.27 -6.87
N LEU A 25 8.84 7.74 -5.68
CA LEU A 25 10.19 7.47 -5.19
C LEU A 25 10.95 6.52 -6.12
N LEU A 26 10.28 5.49 -6.65
CA LEU A 26 10.85 4.54 -7.62
C LEU A 26 11.05 5.12 -9.03
N HIS A 27 10.19 6.04 -9.47
CA HIS A 27 10.24 6.63 -10.82
C HIS A 27 11.08 7.91 -10.86
N ASP A 28 11.35 8.54 -9.72
CA ASP A 28 12.18 9.72 -9.64
C ASP A 28 13.65 9.36 -9.90
N LYS A 29 14.04 9.37 -11.18
CA LYS A 29 15.39 9.07 -11.67
C LYS A 29 16.48 9.98 -11.08
N LYS A 30 16.11 11.07 -10.37
CA LYS A 30 17.06 11.91 -9.62
C LYS A 30 17.42 11.32 -8.26
N ASN A 31 16.56 10.51 -7.66
CA ASN A 31 16.88 9.80 -6.44
C ASN A 31 17.58 8.51 -6.82
N VAL A 32 18.85 8.39 -6.43
CA VAL A 32 19.61 7.14 -6.51
C VAL A 32 19.07 6.23 -5.42
N VAL A 33 17.87 5.68 -5.64
CA VAL A 33 17.24 4.74 -4.72
C VAL A 33 18.04 3.45 -4.82
N SER A 34 18.67 3.04 -3.72
CA SER A 34 19.48 1.81 -3.70
C SER A 34 18.61 0.59 -4.04
N ASP A 35 19.16 -0.42 -4.71
CA ASP A 35 18.44 -1.68 -5.00
C ASP A 35 17.72 -2.27 -3.77
N ARG A 36 18.31 -2.12 -2.57
CA ARG A 36 17.67 -2.49 -1.30
C ARG A 36 16.41 -1.69 -0.98
N GLN A 37 16.42 -0.39 -1.24
CA GLN A 37 15.26 0.48 -1.05
C GLN A 37 14.18 0.17 -2.09
N GLN A 38 14.57 -0.15 -3.33
CA GLN A 38 13.62 -0.61 -4.34
C GLN A 38 12.99 -1.96 -3.98
N GLU A 39 13.78 -2.91 -3.48
CA GLU A 39 13.29 -4.21 -3.04
C GLU A 39 12.35 -4.08 -1.84
N ASN A 40 12.70 -3.25 -0.85
CA ASN A 40 11.84 -2.95 0.30
C ASN A 40 10.54 -2.29 -0.12
N ALA A 41 10.60 -1.29 -1.01
CA ALA A 41 9.41 -0.65 -1.58
C ALA A 41 8.49 -1.66 -2.28
N ARG A 42 9.06 -2.58 -3.07
CA ARG A 42 8.29 -3.66 -3.74
C ARG A 42 7.66 -4.62 -2.74
N LYS A 43 8.38 -5.00 -1.67
CA LYS A 43 7.87 -5.87 -0.61
C LYS A 43 6.72 -5.21 0.15
N GLU A 44 6.87 -3.95 0.56
CA GLU A 44 5.81 -3.19 1.22
C GLU A 44 4.59 -3.02 0.32
N LEU A 45 4.78 -2.71 -0.95
CA LEU A 45 3.70 -2.56 -1.92
C LEU A 45 2.89 -3.85 -2.07
N LYS A 46 3.58 -5.00 -2.13
CA LYS A 46 2.93 -6.32 -2.16
C LYS A 46 2.14 -6.61 -0.88
N GLN A 47 2.71 -6.31 0.28
CA GLN A 47 2.01 -6.47 1.57
C GLN A 47 0.76 -5.59 1.65
N TYR A 48 0.86 -4.33 1.22
CA TYR A 48 -0.27 -3.42 1.19
C TYR A 48 -1.36 -3.86 0.21
N GLN A 49 -1.00 -4.36 -0.97
CA GLN A 49 -1.96 -4.94 -1.93
C GLN A 49 -2.67 -6.17 -1.35
N GLU A 50 -1.95 -7.04 -0.65
CA GLU A 50 -2.53 -8.22 -0.01
C GLU A 50 -3.50 -7.83 1.11
N LEU A 51 -3.15 -6.80 1.88
CA LEU A 51 -3.99 -6.27 2.97
C LEU A 51 -5.26 -5.59 2.43
N LEU A 52 -5.16 -4.87 1.30
CA LEU A 52 -6.32 -4.33 0.58
C LEU A 52 -7.21 -5.45 0.05
N TYR A 53 -6.62 -6.49 -0.52
CA TYR A 53 -7.34 -7.63 -1.06
C TYR A 53 -8.09 -8.39 0.03
N GLN A 54 -7.44 -8.61 1.19
CA GLN A 54 -8.08 -9.21 2.37
C GLN A 54 -9.22 -8.32 2.90
N ASN A 55 -9.05 -6.99 2.94
CA ASN A 55 -10.14 -6.09 3.31
C ASN A 55 -11.32 -6.14 2.32
N GLN A 56 -11.06 -6.21 1.01
CA GLN A 56 -12.12 -6.40 0.01
C GLN A 56 -12.84 -7.73 0.18
N LEU A 57 -12.10 -8.83 0.40
CA LEU A 57 -12.69 -10.14 0.66
C LEU A 57 -13.56 -10.12 1.92
N ASN A 58 -13.07 -9.55 3.02
CA ASN A 58 -13.84 -9.41 4.26
C ASN A 58 -15.12 -8.58 4.08
N ARG A 59 -15.11 -7.62 3.15
CA ARG A 59 -16.25 -6.76 2.82
C ARG A 59 -17.26 -7.42 1.86
N ASN A 60 -16.82 -8.40 1.07
CA ASN A 60 -17.68 -9.20 0.18
C ASN A 60 -18.22 -10.50 0.83
N ILE A 61 -17.58 -10.96 1.91
CA ILE A 61 -17.99 -12.16 2.66
C ILE A 61 -19.03 -11.82 3.75
N MET A 62 -19.17 -10.54 4.12
CA MET A 62 -20.30 -10.04 4.93
C MET A 62 -21.51 -9.70 4.05
#